data_AF-A0AAU9IVK0-F1
#
_entry.id   AF-A0AAU9IVK0-F1
#
_cell.length_a   1.000
_cell.length_b   1.000
_cell.length_c   1.000
_cell.angle_alpha   90.00
_cell.angle_beta   90.00
_cell.angle_gamma   90.00
#
_symmetry.space_group_name_H-M   'P 1'
#
loop_
_entity.id
_entity.type
_entity.pdbx_description
1 polymer ?
#
loop_
_entity_poly.entity_id
_entity_poly.type
_entity_poly.pdbx_seq_one_letter_code
_entity_poly.pdbx_strand_id
1 'polypeptide(L)'
;MAMSIAPSGPPKKRGSAGSVYRMAGRRTSGFAGFSRKNKNSKAQQESEEFIYKRRKIDASPFDILTTGEKADIFRDLIDIESELDMQIVEERKRMQQLLTMPAQMLKGVLRVHIYNTSSKQQGREDQPAWNLRLQGRLISPDLRGLYGKPNALPGYVPKFSSFFKMIQIFLPNNEKLEWQKQQLPRETDGIEIKRVGTGDSEVRIVLHLDNKPPRYKLSDQLAEFLGTNEETQENILYALWEYIKKYKLQDSEEKRFINNDAALNEIFKEERTDIATILLKIKKHLVESEPIEIKHQLKIGGDWTETEHIYDIAVTFEDPLQYEMTSLLKESSSVIFSENAFTNYIPALRSAKGMDIPKNPIEQPIEDLNKQISSLKDELDKYQKRKDFCCEFLSNPKNCIEKVISDQEFHMQVLQNLEKYDEINQEIVKEEKSAQFYRQYWVKDLVDRYVEINK
;
A
#
# COMPACT_ATOMS: atom_id res chain seq x y z
N MET A 1 6.59 2.91 41.01
CA MET A 1 7.87 2.47 40.40
C MET A 1 7.54 1.40 39.39
N ALA A 2 7.59 1.70 38.08
CA ALA A 2 7.38 0.72 37.03
C ALA A 2 8.69 -0.07 36.84
N MET A 3 8.64 -1.41 36.89
CA MET A 3 9.82 -2.26 36.68
C MET A 3 9.49 -3.42 35.74
N SER A 4 10.47 -3.70 34.87
CA SER A 4 10.40 -4.43 33.62
C SER A 4 10.36 -5.95 33.77
N ILE A 5 9.60 -6.58 32.86
CA ILE A 5 9.63 -8.01 32.56
C ILE A 5 10.82 -8.24 31.60
N ALA A 6 11.74 -9.13 31.97
CA ALA A 6 12.95 -9.40 31.17
C ALA A 6 12.81 -10.73 30.39
N PRO A 7 13.21 -10.78 29.11
CA PRO A 7 13.29 -12.03 28.36
C PRO A 7 14.54 -12.84 28.75
N SER A 8 14.37 -14.12 29.09
CA SER A 8 15.47 -15.03 29.43
C SER A 8 16.15 -15.58 28.17
N GLY A 9 17.45 -15.37 28.01
CA GLY A 9 18.31 -16.02 27.02
C GLY A 9 19.51 -16.73 27.67
N PRO A 10 20.19 -17.66 26.96
CA PRO A 10 21.31 -18.42 27.52
C PRO A 10 22.59 -17.56 27.65
N PRO A 11 23.55 -17.93 28.52
CA PRO A 11 24.65 -17.04 28.91
C PRO A 11 25.69 -16.90 27.79
N LYS A 12 26.09 -15.65 27.47
CA LYS A 12 27.23 -15.38 26.57
C LYS A 12 28.30 -14.51 27.22
N LYS A 13 29.54 -14.88 26.90
CA LYS A 13 30.83 -14.27 27.28
C LYS A 13 31.00 -12.85 26.72
N ARG A 14 31.81 -12.07 27.45
CA ARG A 14 32.25 -10.69 27.20
C ARG A 14 32.85 -10.47 25.79
N GLY A 15 32.62 -9.28 25.25
CA GLY A 15 33.45 -8.73 24.16
C GLY A 15 32.93 -7.44 23.51
N SER A 16 33.56 -6.32 23.87
CA SER A 16 33.93 -5.16 23.04
C SER A 16 32.90 -4.11 22.54
N ALA A 17 33.14 -2.89 23.02
CA ALA A 17 33.15 -1.57 22.36
C ALA A 17 31.86 -0.99 21.74
N GLY A 18 31.17 -0.17 22.54
CA GLY A 18 30.26 0.88 22.05
C GLY A 18 30.99 2.21 21.83
N SER A 19 30.82 2.80 20.65
CA SER A 19 31.19 4.18 20.35
C SER A 19 30.00 5.10 20.63
N VAL A 20 30.28 6.19 21.36
CA VAL A 20 29.33 7.16 21.90
C VAL A 20 29.15 8.30 20.90
N TYR A 21 27.92 8.51 20.41
CA TYR A 21 27.57 9.74 19.69
C TYR A 21 27.47 10.91 20.68
N ARG A 22 28.33 11.91 20.48
CA ARG A 22 28.29 13.20 21.18
C ARG A 22 27.77 14.27 20.24
N MET A 23 26.62 14.85 20.58
CA MET A 23 26.15 16.12 20.02
C MET A 23 27.09 17.24 20.48
N ALA A 24 27.56 18.07 19.54
CA ALA A 24 28.12 19.38 19.82
C ALA A 24 27.84 20.32 18.64
N GLY A 25 27.13 21.40 18.93
CA GLY A 25 26.86 22.47 17.98
C GLY A 25 28.08 23.34 17.69
N ARG A 26 28.05 24.02 16.54
CA ARG A 26 28.94 25.14 16.23
C ARG A 26 28.19 26.19 15.40
N ARG A 27 28.16 27.41 15.94
CA ARG A 27 28.06 28.68 15.19
C ARG A 27 29.39 28.86 14.41
N THR A 28 29.53 29.59 13.29
CA THR A 28 29.21 31.00 13.01
C THR A 28 29.37 31.34 11.52
N SER A 29 28.61 32.35 11.09
CA SER A 29 28.95 33.46 10.16
C SER A 29 29.29 33.22 8.68
N GLY A 30 28.48 33.84 7.83
CA GLY A 30 28.91 34.36 6.53
C GLY A 30 27.76 34.87 5.66
N PHE A 31 27.87 36.14 5.26
CA PHE A 31 27.28 36.75 4.06
C PHE A 31 25.87 37.40 4.08
N ALA A 32 25.95 38.74 4.11
CA ALA A 32 25.42 39.69 3.14
C ALA A 32 23.91 39.76 2.92
N GLY A 33 23.34 40.88 3.35
CA GLY A 33 21.95 41.23 3.12
C GLY A 33 21.67 41.78 1.72
N PHE A 34 20.41 41.66 1.32
CA PHE A 34 19.75 42.61 0.44
C PHE A 34 18.27 42.75 0.86
N SER A 35 17.93 44.00 1.19
CA SER A 35 16.67 44.72 0.93
C SER A 35 15.33 43.99 1.12
N ARG A 36 14.66 44.27 2.25
CA ARG A 36 13.20 44.13 2.41
C ARG A 36 12.52 45.47 2.09
N LYS A 37 11.79 45.52 0.97
CA LYS A 37 10.64 46.40 0.78
C LYS A 37 9.44 45.51 0.45
N ASN A 38 8.55 45.30 1.41
CA ASN A 38 7.23 44.73 1.15
C ASN A 38 6.18 45.81 1.38
N LYS A 39 5.66 46.34 0.27
CA LYS A 39 4.45 47.16 0.17
C LYS A 39 3.32 46.22 -0.24
N ASN A 40 2.23 46.29 0.54
CA ASN A 40 0.83 46.03 0.20
C ASN A 40 0.51 45.16 -1.03
N SER A 41 -0.02 43.97 -0.77
CA SER A 41 -0.75 43.15 -1.73
C SER A 41 -2.13 43.76 -2.04
N LYS A 42 -2.30 44.26 -3.27
CA LYS A 42 -3.59 44.30 -3.95
C LYS A 42 -3.56 43.26 -5.05
N ALA A 43 -4.54 42.36 -5.03
CA ALA A 43 -4.74 41.32 -6.03
C ALA A 43 -4.99 41.97 -7.41
N GLN A 44 -4.14 41.65 -8.38
CA GLN A 44 -4.42 41.78 -9.79
C GLN A 44 -4.36 40.38 -10.39
N GLN A 45 -5.46 39.97 -11.02
CA GLN A 45 -5.53 38.80 -11.89
C GLN A 45 -4.57 39.03 -13.05
N GLU A 46 -3.42 38.35 -13.05
CA GLU A 46 -2.62 38.19 -14.26
C GLU A 46 -3.23 37.04 -15.06
N SER A 47 -3.69 37.38 -16.25
CA SER A 47 -4.02 36.43 -17.31
C SER A 47 -2.80 35.58 -17.61
N GLU A 48 -2.84 34.29 -17.26
CA GLU A 48 -1.84 33.33 -17.70
C GLU A 48 -1.82 33.32 -19.24
N GLU A 49 -0.74 33.83 -19.83
CA GLU A 49 -0.43 33.60 -21.24
C GLU A 49 -0.45 32.09 -21.48
N PHE A 50 -1.45 31.62 -22.22
CA PHE A 50 -1.50 30.26 -22.71
C PHE A 50 -0.32 30.03 -23.65
N ILE A 51 0.81 29.59 -23.08
CA ILE A 51 1.92 29.04 -23.87
C ILE A 51 1.41 27.74 -24.47
N TYR A 52 1.00 27.81 -25.74
CA TYR A 52 0.61 26.66 -26.53
C TYR A 52 1.83 25.74 -26.70
N LYS A 53 2.01 24.77 -25.79
CA LYS A 53 2.95 23.67 -26.02
C LYS A 53 2.40 22.86 -27.19
N ARG A 54 3.12 22.86 -28.32
CA ARG A 54 2.79 21.99 -29.46
C ARG A 54 2.58 20.57 -28.94
N ARG A 55 1.39 20.01 -29.16
CA ARG A 55 1.19 18.56 -29.05
C ARG A 55 2.11 17.94 -30.10
N LYS A 56 3.14 17.19 -29.66
CA LYS A 56 3.82 16.24 -30.54
C LYS A 56 2.73 15.27 -30.98
N ILE A 57 2.32 15.35 -32.23
CA ILE A 57 1.50 14.30 -32.86
C ILE A 57 2.32 13.01 -32.71
N ASP A 58 1.67 11.97 -32.18
CA ASP A 58 2.21 10.62 -31.93
C ASP A 58 2.69 9.94 -33.22
N ALA A 59 3.72 10.48 -33.87
CA ALA A 59 4.62 9.64 -34.63
C ALA A 59 5.48 8.94 -33.59
N SER A 60 5.47 7.60 -33.57
CA SER A 60 6.32 6.81 -32.68
C SER A 60 7.72 7.40 -32.71
N PRO A 61 8.38 7.61 -31.55
CA PRO A 61 9.76 8.07 -31.50
C PRO A 61 10.73 7.18 -32.30
N PHE A 62 10.25 6.07 -32.86
CA PHE A 62 11.06 5.02 -33.43
C PHE A 62 10.75 4.63 -34.89
N ASP A 63 9.83 5.32 -35.58
CA ASP A 63 9.56 5.05 -37.01
C ASP A 63 10.72 5.53 -37.90
N ILE A 64 11.81 4.76 -37.91
CA ILE A 64 12.95 4.98 -38.78
C ILE A 64 12.63 4.30 -40.11
N LEU A 65 12.25 5.09 -41.13
CA LEU A 65 12.02 4.67 -42.52
C LEU A 65 13.33 4.29 -43.26
N THR A 66 14.40 3.94 -42.54
CA THR A 66 15.70 3.64 -43.13
C THR A 66 15.78 2.17 -43.49
N THR A 67 16.05 1.87 -44.76
CA THR A 67 16.31 0.53 -45.28
C THR A 67 17.77 0.14 -45.03
N GLY A 68 18.00 -0.82 -44.13
CA GLY A 68 19.32 -1.43 -43.89
C GLY A 68 19.29 -2.40 -42.70
N GLU A 69 20.19 -3.39 -42.70
CA GLU A 69 20.22 -4.49 -41.71
C GLU A 69 20.28 -4.00 -40.25
N LYS A 70 20.98 -2.89 -39.98
CA LYS A 70 21.07 -2.31 -38.62
C LYS A 70 19.78 -1.64 -38.17
N ALA A 71 18.97 -1.13 -39.10
CA ALA A 71 17.68 -0.53 -38.78
C ALA A 71 16.64 -1.61 -38.44
N ASP A 72 16.75 -2.79 -39.05
CA ASP A 72 15.93 -3.96 -38.68
C ASP A 72 16.26 -4.44 -37.26
N ILE A 73 17.55 -4.57 -36.90
CA ILE A 73 17.97 -4.92 -35.52
C ILE A 73 17.48 -3.89 -34.50
N PHE A 74 17.50 -2.60 -34.83
CA PHE A 74 17.00 -1.57 -33.92
C PHE A 74 15.49 -1.68 -33.72
N ARG A 75 14.72 -1.97 -34.77
CA ARG A 75 13.27 -2.28 -34.66
C ARG A 75 13.03 -3.48 -33.75
N ASP A 76 13.78 -4.56 -33.92
CA ASP A 76 13.69 -5.74 -33.05
C ASP A 76 13.99 -5.38 -31.58
N LEU A 77 14.97 -4.51 -31.32
CA LEU A 77 15.29 -4.05 -29.96
C LEU A 77 14.17 -3.22 -29.32
N ILE A 78 13.46 -2.40 -30.11
CA ILE A 78 12.30 -1.64 -29.61
C ILE A 78 11.14 -2.57 -29.28
N ASP A 79 10.90 -3.58 -30.10
CA ASP A 79 9.86 -4.58 -29.85
C ASP A 79 10.17 -5.38 -28.56
N ILE A 80 11.45 -5.75 -28.37
CA ILE A 80 11.92 -6.39 -27.13
C ILE A 80 11.78 -5.46 -25.92
N GLU A 81 12.15 -4.18 -26.04
CA GLU A 81 11.98 -3.17 -24.98
C GLU A 81 10.50 -3.03 -24.59
N SER A 82 9.61 -2.92 -25.57
CA SER A 82 8.16 -2.83 -25.33
C SER A 82 7.60 -4.07 -24.63
N GLU A 83 8.05 -5.27 -25.01
CA GLU A 83 7.66 -6.52 -24.35
C GLU A 83 8.17 -6.57 -22.90
N LEU A 84 9.43 -6.19 -22.67
CA LEU A 84 10.02 -6.12 -21.32
C LEU A 84 9.29 -5.12 -20.44
N ASP A 85 8.99 -3.92 -20.95
CA ASP A 85 8.24 -2.91 -20.22
C ASP A 85 6.84 -3.38 -19.86
N MET A 86 6.15 -4.06 -20.78
CA MET A 86 4.85 -4.67 -20.52
C MET A 86 4.94 -5.71 -19.39
N GLN A 87 5.94 -6.60 -19.43
CA GLN A 87 6.16 -7.61 -18.39
C GLN A 87 6.50 -6.98 -17.03
N ILE A 88 7.32 -5.93 -17.01
CA ILE A 88 7.65 -5.18 -15.78
C ILE A 88 6.40 -4.53 -15.19
N VAL A 89 5.57 -3.91 -16.02
CA VAL A 89 4.31 -3.29 -15.59
C VAL A 89 3.33 -4.35 -15.07
N GLU A 90 3.21 -5.48 -15.76
CA GLU A 90 2.33 -6.58 -15.37
C GLU A 90 2.78 -7.21 -14.05
N GLU A 91 4.07 -7.53 -13.89
CA GLU A 91 4.61 -8.06 -12.63
C GLU A 91 4.52 -7.04 -11.50
N ARG A 92 4.72 -5.74 -11.77
CA ARG A 92 4.47 -4.68 -10.78
C ARG A 92 3.02 -4.66 -10.34
N LYS A 93 2.07 -4.76 -11.27
CA LYS A 93 0.63 -4.82 -10.97
C LYS A 93 0.29 -6.08 -10.18
N ARG A 94 0.88 -7.23 -10.53
CA ARG A 94 0.73 -8.49 -9.81
C ARG A 94 1.24 -8.40 -8.38
N MET A 95 2.44 -7.85 -8.17
CA MET A 95 2.99 -7.63 -6.82
C MET A 95 2.12 -6.64 -6.01
N GLN A 96 1.64 -5.56 -6.63
CA GLN A 96 0.72 -4.62 -5.98
C GLN A 96 -0.60 -5.28 -5.59
N GLN A 97 -1.13 -6.17 -6.44
CA GLN A 97 -2.29 -6.98 -6.12
C GLN A 97 -2.01 -7.89 -4.93
N LEU A 98 -0.87 -8.60 -4.91
CA LEU A 98 -0.47 -9.44 -3.78
C LEU A 98 -0.33 -8.66 -2.47
N LEU A 99 0.19 -7.42 -2.52
CA LEU A 99 0.28 -6.53 -1.35
C LEU A 99 -1.08 -5.99 -0.88
N THR A 100 -2.06 -5.89 -1.78
CA THR A 100 -3.41 -5.41 -1.47
C THR A 100 -4.39 -6.53 -1.12
N MET A 101 -4.05 -7.79 -1.41
CA MET A 101 -4.84 -8.92 -0.95
C MET A 101 -4.86 -8.96 0.58
N PRO A 102 -6.03 -9.19 1.21
CA PRO A 102 -6.10 -9.34 2.65
C PRO A 102 -5.23 -10.54 3.08
N ALA A 103 -4.59 -10.40 4.24
CA ALA A 103 -3.83 -11.50 4.82
C ALA A 103 -4.77 -12.68 5.08
N GLN A 104 -4.43 -13.85 4.52
CA GLN A 104 -5.13 -15.08 4.79
C GLN A 104 -4.90 -15.47 6.24
N MET A 105 -5.99 -15.62 6.98
CA MET A 105 -5.96 -16.00 8.39
C MET A 105 -6.13 -17.51 8.53
N LEU A 106 -5.18 -18.14 9.20
CA LEU A 106 -5.24 -19.55 9.58
C LEU A 106 -5.80 -19.69 10.99
N LYS A 107 -6.60 -20.74 11.22
CA LYS A 107 -7.05 -21.16 12.55
C LYS A 107 -6.09 -22.20 13.10
N GLY A 108 -5.71 -22.06 14.36
CA GLY A 108 -4.79 -22.97 15.01
C GLY A 108 -5.07 -23.17 16.49
N VAL A 109 -4.29 -24.05 17.10
CA VAL A 109 -4.33 -24.35 18.54
C VAL A 109 -2.98 -24.01 19.12
N LEU A 110 -2.96 -22.99 19.98
CA LEU A 110 -1.82 -22.59 20.78
C LEU A 110 -1.90 -23.34 22.12
N ARG A 111 -0.91 -24.19 22.38
CA ARG A 111 -0.76 -24.82 23.70
C ARG A 111 0.07 -23.94 24.59
N VAL A 112 -0.48 -23.57 25.75
CA VAL A 112 0.15 -22.75 26.77
C VAL A 112 0.45 -23.62 27.98
N HIS A 113 1.73 -23.71 28.34
CA HIS A 113 2.25 -24.34 29.53
C HIS A 113 2.46 -23.27 30.61
N ILE A 114 1.81 -23.46 31.75
CA ILE A 114 1.95 -22.60 32.91
C ILE A 114 2.47 -23.47 34.04
N TYR A 115 3.70 -23.20 34.47
CA TYR A 115 4.32 -23.94 35.56
C TYR A 115 5.19 -23.02 36.39
N ASN A 116 5.51 -23.45 37.61
CA ASN A 116 6.40 -22.71 38.46
C ASN A 116 7.65 -23.53 38.81
N THR A 117 8.73 -22.84 39.10
CA THR A 117 9.99 -23.44 39.59
C THR A 117 10.42 -22.66 40.82
N SER A 118 10.81 -23.35 41.90
CA SER A 118 11.42 -22.68 43.03
C SER A 118 12.94 -22.85 43.00
N SER A 119 13.66 -21.77 43.27
CA SER A 119 15.11 -21.84 43.43
C SER A 119 15.44 -21.57 44.89
N LYS A 120 15.84 -22.62 45.62
CA LYS A 120 16.55 -22.45 46.90
C LYS A 120 18.01 -22.19 46.57
N GLN A 121 18.46 -20.93 46.62
CA GLN A 121 19.88 -20.65 46.45
C GLN A 121 20.62 -21.22 47.67
N GLN A 122 21.37 -22.31 47.47
CA GLN A 122 22.23 -22.88 48.50
C GLN A 122 23.37 -21.91 48.81
N GLY A 123 23.36 -21.31 50.01
CA GLY A 123 24.56 -20.71 50.61
C GLY A 123 24.51 -19.25 51.07
N ARG A 124 23.39 -18.53 50.98
CA ARG A 124 23.18 -17.24 51.66
C ARG A 124 21.78 -17.17 52.24
N GLU A 125 21.60 -16.48 53.37
CA GLU A 125 20.31 -16.20 54.01
C GLU A 125 19.40 -15.30 53.15
N ASP A 126 19.03 -15.77 51.96
CA ASP A 126 18.12 -15.07 51.06
C ASP A 126 16.78 -15.80 50.96
N GLN A 127 15.71 -15.01 51.00
CA GLN A 127 14.32 -15.45 51.01
C GLN A 127 14.02 -16.41 49.85
N PRO A 128 13.16 -17.44 50.05
CA PRO A 128 12.77 -18.35 48.97
C PRO A 128 12.23 -17.58 47.77
N ALA A 129 12.74 -17.88 46.57
CA ALA A 129 12.31 -17.27 45.32
C ALA A 129 11.62 -18.30 44.42
N TRP A 130 10.52 -17.89 43.82
CA TRP A 130 9.77 -18.65 42.83
C TRP A 130 9.85 -17.96 41.46
N ASN A 131 9.89 -18.76 40.40
CA ASN A 131 9.79 -18.32 39.02
C ASN A 131 8.51 -18.92 38.40
N LEU A 132 7.59 -18.06 37.99
CA LEU A 132 6.42 -18.45 37.19
C LEU A 132 6.80 -18.35 35.71
N ARG A 133 6.56 -19.42 34.95
CA ARG A 133 6.84 -19.49 33.52
C ARG A 133 5.55 -19.74 32.74
N LEU A 134 5.28 -18.83 31.81
CA LEU A 134 4.25 -18.97 30.80
C LEU A 134 4.95 -19.23 29.49
N GLN A 135 4.83 -20.43 28.94
CA GLN A 135 5.40 -20.78 27.64
C GLN A 135 4.28 -21.20 26.71
N GLY A 136 4.39 -20.88 25.42
CA GLY A 136 3.41 -21.35 24.46
C GLY A 136 4.00 -21.76 23.14
N ARG A 137 3.37 -22.75 22.52
CA ARG A 137 3.76 -23.27 21.21
C ARG A 137 2.52 -23.60 20.38
N LEU A 138 2.54 -23.18 19.12
CA LEU A 138 1.52 -23.56 18.16
C LEU A 138 1.66 -25.06 17.84
N ILE A 139 0.58 -25.81 18.05
CA ILE A 139 0.52 -27.25 17.77
C ILE A 139 -0.13 -27.53 16.43
N SER A 140 -1.25 -26.86 16.19
CA SER A 140 -2.05 -27.01 14.98
C SER A 140 -2.23 -25.64 14.34
N PRO A 141 -2.21 -25.54 13.00
CA PRO A 141 -1.92 -26.62 12.06
C PRO A 141 -0.42 -26.99 12.00
N ASP A 142 -0.10 -28.23 11.60
CA ASP A 142 1.28 -28.58 11.29
C ASP A 142 1.69 -27.86 9.99
N LEU A 143 2.36 -26.72 10.16
CA LEU A 143 2.84 -25.89 9.06
C LEU A 143 3.73 -26.68 8.09
N ARG A 144 4.46 -27.71 8.55
CA ARG A 144 5.34 -28.52 7.68
C ARG A 144 4.54 -29.42 6.74
N GLY A 145 3.43 -29.97 7.24
CA GLY A 145 2.49 -30.79 6.49
C GLY A 145 1.64 -29.97 5.52
N LEU A 146 1.17 -28.79 5.95
CA LEU A 146 0.32 -27.90 5.14
C LEU A 146 0.96 -27.50 3.81
N TYR A 147 2.27 -27.22 3.81
CA TYR A 147 2.98 -26.78 2.60
C TYR A 147 3.65 -27.93 1.83
N GLY A 148 3.40 -29.19 2.20
CA GLY A 148 3.90 -30.37 1.47
C GLY A 148 5.44 -30.47 1.38
N LYS A 149 6.18 -29.71 2.20
CA LYS A 149 7.64 -29.64 2.20
C LYS A 149 8.18 -29.99 3.59
N PRO A 150 8.40 -31.28 3.90
CA PRO A 150 8.86 -31.73 5.22
C PRO A 150 10.24 -31.18 5.61
N ASN A 151 11.05 -30.76 4.62
CA ASN A 151 12.41 -30.24 4.79
C ASN A 151 12.56 -28.74 4.45
N ALA A 152 11.48 -28.00 4.17
CA ALA A 152 11.59 -26.56 4.06
C ALA A 152 11.99 -26.00 5.44
N LEU A 153 12.92 -25.03 5.45
CA LEU A 153 13.14 -24.23 6.65
C LEU A 153 11.77 -23.73 7.11
N PRO A 154 11.40 -23.91 8.40
CA PRO A 154 10.22 -23.23 8.88
C PRO A 154 10.49 -21.76 8.60
N GLY A 155 9.63 -21.13 7.79
CA GLY A 155 9.62 -19.69 7.70
C GLY A 155 9.35 -19.09 9.09
N TYR A 156 8.92 -17.86 9.12
CA TYR A 156 8.38 -17.23 10.30
C TYR A 156 7.34 -18.18 10.94
N VAL A 157 7.49 -18.46 12.23
CA VAL A 157 6.48 -19.18 13.02
C VAL A 157 6.06 -18.22 14.12
N PRO A 158 4.77 -17.83 14.17
CA PRO A 158 4.29 -16.92 15.20
C PRO A 158 4.62 -17.44 16.59
N LYS A 159 5.27 -16.59 17.38
CA LYS A 159 5.72 -16.91 18.74
C LYS A 159 4.58 -16.74 19.75
N PHE A 160 4.69 -17.33 20.94
CA PHE A 160 3.69 -17.18 22.00
C PHE A 160 3.23 -15.72 22.21
N SER A 161 4.18 -14.78 22.32
CA SER A 161 3.87 -13.37 22.55
C SER A 161 3.12 -12.71 21.38
N SER A 162 3.18 -13.25 20.16
CA SER A 162 2.52 -12.67 18.99
C SER A 162 0.98 -12.76 19.10
N PHE A 163 0.47 -13.76 19.82
CA PHE A 163 -0.96 -14.06 19.96
C PHE A 163 -1.69 -13.24 21.05
N PHE A 164 -0.97 -12.46 21.85
CA PHE A 164 -1.57 -11.72 22.98
C PHE A 164 -1.31 -10.22 22.84
N LYS A 165 -2.35 -9.41 23.04
CA LYS A 165 -2.22 -7.94 23.15
C LYS A 165 -1.60 -7.58 24.49
N MET A 166 -2.06 -8.26 25.54
CA MET A 166 -1.73 -7.97 26.92
C MET A 166 -1.88 -9.22 27.79
N ILE A 167 -0.99 -9.37 28.77
CA ILE A 167 -1.06 -10.41 29.80
C ILE A 167 -0.98 -9.71 31.15
N GLN A 168 -1.98 -9.93 31.99
CA GLN A 168 -2.06 -9.36 33.33
C GLN A 168 -2.00 -10.46 34.36
N ILE A 169 -1.19 -10.28 35.39
CA ILE A 169 -0.97 -11.28 36.43
C ILE A 169 -1.19 -10.60 37.77
N PHE A 170 -2.22 -11.06 38.48
CA PHE A 170 -2.60 -10.57 39.79
C PHE A 170 -2.03 -11.51 40.84
N LEU A 171 -1.10 -10.96 41.62
CA LEU A 171 -0.48 -11.64 42.75
C LEU A 171 -1.37 -11.50 43.99
N PRO A 172 -1.24 -12.40 44.99
CA PRO A 172 -2.05 -12.37 46.21
C PRO A 172 -1.84 -11.08 47.04
N ASN A 173 -0.72 -10.39 46.85
CA ASN A 173 -0.41 -9.12 47.52
C ASN A 173 -1.14 -7.90 46.91
N ASN A 174 -2.15 -8.13 46.06
CA ASN A 174 -2.80 -7.12 45.20
C ASN A 174 -1.84 -6.39 44.24
N GLU A 175 -0.64 -6.93 44.03
CA GLU A 175 0.27 -6.44 43.00
C GLU A 175 -0.19 -6.95 41.62
N LYS A 176 -0.25 -6.04 40.66
CA LYS A 176 -0.58 -6.34 39.27
C LYS A 176 0.68 -6.22 38.42
N LEU A 177 1.04 -7.30 37.74
CA LEU A 177 2.05 -7.28 36.68
C LEU A 177 1.35 -7.23 35.33
N GLU A 178 1.86 -6.38 34.44
CA GLU A 178 1.25 -6.17 33.13
C GLU A 178 2.33 -6.25 32.05
N TRP A 179 2.12 -7.17 31.12
CA TRP A 179 2.89 -7.30 29.90
C TRP A 179 2.04 -6.81 28.74
N GLN A 180 2.56 -5.90 27.92
CA GLN A 180 1.89 -5.42 26.71
C GLN A 180 2.79 -5.62 25.51
N LYS A 181 2.22 -6.07 24.39
CA LYS A 181 2.95 -6.35 23.15
C LYS A 181 3.76 -5.15 22.63
N GLN A 182 3.26 -3.92 22.80
CA GLN A 182 3.93 -2.69 22.35
C GLN A 182 5.25 -2.38 23.10
N GLN A 183 5.46 -2.93 24.30
CA GLN A 183 6.63 -2.63 25.13
C GLN A 183 7.88 -3.43 24.72
N LEU A 184 7.71 -4.52 23.95
CA LEU A 184 8.79 -5.40 23.54
C LEU A 184 8.81 -5.56 22.02
N PRO A 185 9.82 -5.02 21.32
CA PRO A 185 9.93 -5.13 19.86
C PRO A 185 10.28 -6.55 19.38
N ARG A 186 10.58 -7.48 20.30
CA ARG A 186 10.93 -8.86 19.98
C ARG A 186 9.89 -9.82 20.50
N GLU A 187 9.45 -10.71 19.63
CA GLU A 187 8.54 -11.78 19.99
C GLU A 187 9.28 -12.89 20.75
N THR A 188 8.63 -13.48 21.75
CA THR A 188 9.17 -14.52 22.61
C THR A 188 8.21 -15.69 22.75
N ASP A 189 8.75 -16.90 22.90
CA ASP A 189 7.98 -18.14 23.12
C ASP A 189 7.51 -18.30 24.59
N GLY A 190 7.90 -17.38 25.47
CA GLY A 190 7.43 -17.38 26.84
C GLY A 190 7.82 -16.13 27.62
N ILE A 191 7.25 -16.05 28.82
CA ILE A 191 7.43 -14.99 29.81
C ILE A 191 7.80 -15.65 31.12
N GLU A 192 8.88 -15.18 31.75
CA GLU A 192 9.32 -15.64 33.06
C GLU A 192 9.25 -14.49 34.08
N ILE A 193 8.68 -14.79 35.24
CA ILE A 193 8.53 -13.83 36.33
C ILE A 193 9.20 -14.41 37.56
N LYS A 194 10.20 -13.70 38.07
CA LYS A 194 10.95 -14.09 39.26
C LYS A 194 10.61 -13.18 40.43
N ARG A 195 10.20 -13.76 41.55
CA ARG A 195 9.84 -13.04 42.78
C ARG A 195 10.29 -13.81 44.02
N VAL A 196 10.49 -13.08 45.12
CA VAL A 196 10.65 -13.66 46.45
C VAL A 196 9.27 -13.92 47.05
N GLY A 197 9.07 -15.05 47.71
CA GLY A 197 7.80 -15.40 48.33
C GLY A 197 7.96 -16.54 49.32
N THR A 198 7.33 -16.39 50.48
CA THR A 198 7.56 -17.23 51.67
C THR A 198 6.49 -18.32 51.85
N GLY A 199 5.40 -18.31 51.08
CA GLY A 199 4.31 -19.30 51.17
C GLY A 199 3.62 -19.57 49.83
N ASP A 200 2.97 -20.73 49.75
CA ASP A 200 2.16 -21.11 48.58
C ASP A 200 1.07 -20.07 48.33
N SER A 201 0.87 -19.72 47.07
CA SER A 201 0.17 -18.49 46.68
C SER A 201 -0.68 -18.73 45.44
N GLU A 202 -1.95 -18.32 45.44
CA GLU A 202 -2.78 -18.35 44.23
C GLU A 202 -2.53 -17.08 43.40
N VAL A 203 -2.34 -17.26 42.09
CA VAL A 203 -2.14 -16.19 41.13
C VAL A 203 -3.24 -16.26 40.08
N ARG A 204 -3.83 -15.11 39.75
CA ARG A 204 -4.81 -14.98 38.67
C ARG A 204 -4.13 -14.40 37.43
N ILE A 205 -4.11 -15.15 36.36
CA ILE A 205 -3.51 -14.80 35.07
C ILE A 205 -4.65 -14.47 34.11
N VAL A 206 -4.62 -13.30 33.51
CA VAL A 206 -5.63 -12.81 32.57
C VAL A 206 -4.95 -12.56 31.22
N LEU A 207 -5.33 -13.34 30.21
CA LEU A 207 -4.74 -13.33 28.87
C LEU A 207 -5.69 -12.62 27.89
N HIS A 208 -5.22 -11.55 27.26
CA HIS A 208 -5.97 -10.81 26.24
C HIS A 208 -5.45 -11.20 24.85
N LEU A 209 -6.26 -11.91 24.08
CA LEU A 209 -5.90 -12.39 22.74
C LEU A 209 -5.80 -11.25 21.71
N ASP A 210 -4.82 -11.36 20.81
CA ASP A 210 -4.63 -10.48 19.66
C ASP A 210 -5.23 -11.07 18.38
N ASN A 211 -6.55 -11.19 18.35
CA ASN A 211 -7.25 -11.66 17.17
C ASN A 211 -7.18 -10.62 16.05
N LYS A 212 -6.76 -11.07 14.86
CA LYS A 212 -6.77 -10.29 13.62
C LYS A 212 -7.66 -11.00 12.59
N PRO A 213 -8.73 -10.36 12.08
CA PRO A 213 -9.29 -9.10 12.56
C PRO A 213 -9.84 -9.22 14.00
N PRO A 214 -10.00 -8.08 14.72
CA PRO A 214 -10.54 -8.08 16.08
C PRO A 214 -11.90 -8.79 16.15
N ARG A 215 -12.04 -9.68 17.14
CA ARG A 215 -13.30 -10.35 17.48
C ARG A 215 -13.97 -9.61 18.63
N TYR A 216 -15.28 -9.52 18.56
CA TYR A 216 -16.11 -8.82 19.53
C TYR A 216 -17.16 -9.76 20.09
N LYS A 217 -17.40 -9.64 21.40
CA LYS A 217 -18.57 -10.22 22.04
C LYS A 217 -19.79 -9.39 21.65
N LEU A 218 -20.82 -10.06 21.18
CA LEU A 218 -22.04 -9.42 20.68
C LEU A 218 -23.03 -9.21 21.82
N SER A 219 -23.80 -8.12 21.74
CA SER A 219 -25.00 -7.96 22.60
C SER A 219 -26.01 -9.07 22.30
N ASP A 220 -26.78 -9.50 23.29
CA ASP A 220 -27.76 -10.60 23.18
C ASP A 220 -28.66 -10.47 21.93
N GLN A 221 -29.14 -9.26 21.63
CA GLN A 221 -29.98 -8.98 20.45
C GLN A 221 -29.28 -9.30 19.11
N LEU A 222 -28.01 -8.93 19.00
CA LEU A 222 -27.21 -9.17 17.79
C LEU A 222 -26.73 -10.62 17.73
N ALA A 223 -26.48 -11.23 18.88
CA ALA A 223 -26.12 -12.64 18.99
C ALA A 223 -27.28 -13.56 18.57
N GLU A 224 -28.52 -13.24 18.95
CA GLU A 224 -29.72 -13.97 18.52
C GLU A 224 -29.94 -13.85 17.01
N PHE A 225 -29.76 -12.65 16.45
CA PHE A 225 -29.87 -12.43 15.00
C PHE A 225 -28.83 -13.20 14.18
N LEU A 226 -27.57 -13.23 14.62
CA LEU A 226 -26.48 -13.90 13.90
C LEU A 226 -26.36 -15.40 14.25
N GLY A 227 -26.92 -15.83 15.38
CA GLY A 227 -26.76 -17.19 15.90
C GLY A 227 -25.38 -17.49 16.51
N THR A 228 -24.59 -16.45 16.81
CA THR A 228 -23.22 -16.56 17.34
C THR A 228 -22.98 -15.50 18.42
N ASN A 229 -22.21 -15.84 19.47
CA ASN A 229 -21.91 -14.89 20.55
C ASN A 229 -20.66 -14.02 20.29
N GLU A 230 -19.79 -14.44 19.37
CA GLU A 230 -18.56 -13.74 19.03
C GLU A 230 -18.32 -13.75 17.51
N GLU A 231 -18.10 -12.58 16.93
CA GLU A 231 -17.76 -12.46 15.50
C GLU A 231 -16.86 -11.25 15.21
N THR A 232 -16.37 -11.17 13.97
CA THR A 232 -15.61 -10.03 13.46
C THR A 232 -16.54 -8.94 12.96
N GLN A 233 -16.14 -7.67 13.06
CA GLN A 233 -16.96 -6.55 12.56
C GLN A 233 -17.33 -6.69 11.08
N GLU A 234 -16.40 -7.24 10.28
CA GLU A 234 -16.60 -7.48 8.85
C GLU A 234 -17.65 -8.57 8.58
N ASN A 235 -17.58 -9.69 9.29
CA ASN A 235 -18.55 -10.78 9.16
C ASN A 235 -19.96 -10.34 9.60
N ILE A 236 -20.05 -9.56 10.68
CA ILE A 236 -21.32 -9.00 11.18
C ILE A 236 -21.97 -8.12 10.11
N LEU A 237 -21.18 -7.22 9.50
CA LEU A 237 -21.67 -6.35 8.43
C LEU A 237 -22.09 -7.15 7.21
N TYR A 238 -21.29 -8.14 6.82
CA TYR A 238 -21.60 -9.02 5.70
C TYR A 238 -22.92 -9.77 5.92
N ALA A 239 -23.10 -10.39 7.08
CA ALA A 239 -24.31 -11.13 7.42
C ALA A 239 -25.55 -10.21 7.47
N LEU A 240 -25.43 -9.02 8.06
CA LEU A 240 -26.50 -8.01 8.03
C LEU A 240 -26.85 -7.61 6.59
N TRP A 241 -25.85 -7.37 5.75
CA TRP A 241 -26.06 -6.97 4.36
C TRP A 241 -26.69 -8.09 3.51
N GLU A 242 -26.27 -9.33 3.75
CA GLU A 242 -26.87 -10.51 3.13
C GLU A 242 -28.35 -10.65 3.53
N TYR A 243 -28.66 -10.43 4.81
CA TYR A 243 -30.04 -10.41 5.31
C TYR A 243 -30.87 -9.31 4.64
N ILE A 244 -30.39 -8.06 4.62
CA ILE A 244 -31.07 -6.92 3.99
C ILE A 244 -31.40 -7.20 2.53
N LYS A 245 -30.45 -7.79 1.79
CA LYS A 245 -30.65 -8.18 0.38
C LYS A 245 -31.67 -9.29 0.23
N LYS A 246 -31.57 -10.34 1.06
CA LYS A 246 -32.45 -11.51 1.01
C LYS A 246 -33.91 -11.12 1.24
N TYR A 247 -34.18 -10.23 2.18
CA TYR A 247 -35.52 -9.75 2.52
C TYR A 247 -35.93 -8.47 1.80
N LYS A 248 -35.08 -7.95 0.90
CA LYS A 248 -35.32 -6.72 0.10
C LYS A 248 -35.75 -5.53 0.97
N LEU A 249 -35.04 -5.33 2.08
CA LEU A 249 -35.35 -4.30 3.07
C LEU A 249 -34.83 -2.91 2.67
N GLN A 250 -34.03 -2.81 1.61
CA GLN A 250 -33.59 -1.52 1.06
C GLN A 250 -34.77 -0.81 0.38
N ASP A 251 -34.95 0.45 0.70
CA ASP A 251 -36.04 1.27 0.14
C ASP A 251 -35.90 1.43 -1.38
N SER A 252 -37.02 1.29 -2.09
CA SER A 252 -37.08 1.37 -3.56
C SER A 252 -36.91 2.80 -4.09
N GLU A 253 -37.42 3.79 -3.36
CA GLU A 253 -37.35 5.21 -3.75
C GLU A 253 -36.04 5.83 -3.27
N GLU A 254 -35.69 5.58 -2.01
CA GLU A 254 -34.47 6.11 -1.40
C GLU A 254 -33.49 5.01 -1.01
N LYS A 255 -32.67 4.56 -1.96
CA LYS A 255 -31.66 3.49 -1.77
C LYS A 255 -30.63 3.73 -0.65
N ARG A 256 -30.62 4.90 -0.01
CA ARG A 256 -29.77 5.20 1.16
C ARG A 256 -30.35 4.65 2.47
N PHE A 257 -31.65 4.36 2.50
CA PHE A 257 -32.34 3.89 3.69
C PHE A 257 -32.70 2.42 3.60
N ILE A 258 -32.75 1.79 4.77
CA ILE A 258 -33.27 0.44 4.99
C ILE A 258 -34.51 0.57 5.86
N ASN A 259 -35.58 -0.08 5.42
CA ASN A 259 -36.80 -0.23 6.18
C ASN A 259 -36.64 -1.46 7.08
N ASN A 260 -36.47 -1.21 8.37
CA ASN A 260 -36.14 -2.25 9.34
C ASN A 260 -37.36 -3.12 9.61
N ASP A 261 -37.19 -4.43 9.48
CA ASP A 261 -38.19 -5.41 9.90
C ASP A 261 -38.15 -5.60 11.44
N ALA A 262 -38.99 -6.50 11.98
CA ALA A 262 -39.06 -6.71 13.42
C ALA A 262 -37.69 -7.05 14.05
N ALA A 263 -36.87 -7.87 13.36
CA ALA A 263 -35.56 -8.28 13.83
C ALA A 263 -34.54 -7.13 13.81
N LEU A 264 -34.46 -6.38 12.70
CA LEU A 264 -33.56 -5.21 12.62
C LEU A 264 -34.02 -4.06 13.52
N ASN A 265 -35.33 -3.91 13.75
CA ASN A 265 -35.87 -2.91 14.66
C ASN A 265 -35.50 -3.25 16.12
N GLU A 266 -35.42 -4.53 16.50
CA GLU A 266 -34.96 -4.91 17.84
C GLU A 266 -33.51 -4.49 18.10
N ILE A 267 -32.65 -4.59 17.08
CA ILE A 267 -31.24 -4.21 17.14
C ILE A 267 -31.08 -2.69 17.06
N PHE A 268 -31.61 -2.05 16.02
CA PHE A 268 -31.40 -0.63 15.75
C PHE A 268 -32.36 0.31 16.48
N LYS A 269 -33.48 -0.20 17.00
CA LYS A 269 -34.54 0.53 17.72
C LYS A 269 -35.14 1.69 16.92
N GLU A 270 -35.20 1.52 15.60
CA GLU A 270 -35.72 2.50 14.65
C GLU A 270 -36.44 1.77 13.52
N GLU A 271 -37.50 2.37 12.98
CA GLU A 271 -38.24 1.81 11.83
C GLU A 271 -37.46 1.93 10.52
N ARG A 272 -36.62 2.96 10.39
CA ARG A 272 -35.84 3.25 9.18
C ARG A 272 -34.43 3.64 9.54
N THR A 273 -33.43 3.06 8.88
CA THR A 273 -32.01 3.31 9.19
C THR A 273 -31.23 3.70 7.93
N ASP A 274 -30.39 4.72 8.04
CA ASP A 274 -29.45 5.12 6.98
C ASP A 274 -28.27 4.13 6.94
N ILE A 275 -27.96 3.64 5.73
CA ILE A 275 -26.85 2.72 5.46
C ILE A 275 -25.51 3.27 6.00
N ALA A 276 -25.28 4.58 5.92
CA ALA A 276 -24.03 5.19 6.41
C ALA A 276 -23.88 5.08 7.94
N THR A 277 -25.00 4.99 8.67
CA THR A 277 -25.02 4.97 10.14
C THR A 277 -24.94 3.56 10.74
N ILE A 278 -25.16 2.52 9.94
CA ILE A 278 -25.18 1.12 10.40
C ILE A 278 -23.90 0.77 11.17
N LEU A 279 -22.73 1.13 10.65
CA LEU A 279 -21.45 0.84 11.31
C LEU A 279 -21.35 1.48 12.70
N LEU A 280 -21.85 2.71 12.85
CA LEU A 280 -21.85 3.40 14.15
C LEU A 280 -22.84 2.78 15.12
N LYS A 281 -23.99 2.31 14.63
CA LYS A 281 -24.98 1.60 15.44
C LYS A 281 -24.45 0.25 15.90
N ILE A 282 -23.91 -0.56 14.98
CA ILE A 282 -23.31 -1.86 15.31
C ILE A 282 -22.23 -1.71 16.38
N LYS A 283 -21.36 -0.70 16.30
CA LYS A 283 -20.31 -0.45 17.31
C LYS A 283 -20.84 -0.38 18.75
N LYS A 284 -22.10 0.04 18.98
CA LYS A 284 -22.71 0.07 20.32
C LYS A 284 -23.07 -1.33 20.85
N HIS A 285 -23.19 -2.30 19.95
CA HIS A 285 -23.48 -3.72 20.23
C HIS A 285 -22.22 -4.58 20.24
N LEU A 286 -21.04 -4.00 20.00
CA LEU A 286 -19.76 -4.68 20.04
C LEU A 286 -19.07 -4.38 21.37
N VAL A 287 -18.81 -5.43 22.15
CA VAL A 287 -17.98 -5.38 23.36
C VAL A 287 -16.66 -6.10 23.05
N GLU A 288 -15.55 -5.64 23.64
CA GLU A 288 -14.28 -6.37 23.53
C GLU A 288 -14.45 -7.81 24.02
N SER A 289 -13.81 -8.76 23.34
CA SER A 289 -13.88 -10.18 23.70
C SER A 289 -13.41 -10.41 25.14
N GLU A 290 -14.07 -11.32 25.86
CA GLU A 290 -13.71 -11.60 27.25
C GLU A 290 -12.31 -12.20 27.34
N PRO A 291 -11.45 -11.69 28.25
CA PRO A 291 -10.11 -12.23 28.39
C PRO A 291 -10.17 -13.61 29.05
N ILE A 292 -9.18 -14.45 28.74
CA ILE A 292 -9.08 -15.79 29.32
C ILE A 292 -8.50 -15.65 30.72
N GLU A 293 -9.26 -16.06 31.74
CA GLU A 293 -8.82 -16.04 33.13
C GLU A 293 -8.41 -17.43 33.60
N ILE A 294 -7.19 -17.53 34.13
CA ILE A 294 -6.61 -18.76 34.62
C ILE A 294 -6.17 -18.55 36.07
N LYS A 295 -6.63 -19.42 36.97
CA LYS A 295 -6.16 -19.47 38.35
C LYS A 295 -5.08 -20.54 38.47
N HIS A 296 -3.92 -20.16 39.00
CA HIS A 296 -2.77 -21.04 39.14
C HIS A 296 -2.24 -21.00 40.57
N GLN A 297 -2.00 -22.19 41.14
CA GLN A 297 -1.46 -22.32 42.49
C GLN A 297 0.06 -22.45 42.46
N LEU A 298 0.76 -21.47 43.03
CA LEU A 298 2.21 -21.49 43.19
C LEU A 298 2.58 -22.37 44.39
N LYS A 299 3.48 -23.33 44.16
CA LYS A 299 4.14 -24.14 45.20
C LYS A 299 5.62 -23.78 45.34
N ILE A 300 6.12 -23.61 46.55
CA ILE A 300 7.54 -23.28 46.79
C ILE A 300 8.41 -24.55 46.95
N GLY A 301 7.80 -25.73 47.11
CA GLY A 301 8.48 -27.02 47.14
C GLY A 301 7.86 -28.04 46.19
N GLY A 302 8.67 -28.95 45.67
CA GLY A 302 8.27 -30.00 44.72
C GLY A 302 8.92 -29.86 43.35
N ASP A 303 8.73 -30.88 42.50
CA ASP A 303 9.11 -30.83 41.09
C ASP A 303 8.12 -29.95 40.30
N TRP A 304 8.63 -29.25 39.28
CA TRP A 304 7.82 -28.35 38.43
C TRP A 304 6.69 -29.06 37.66
N THR A 305 6.79 -30.38 37.52
CA THR A 305 5.75 -31.22 36.90
C THR A 305 4.45 -31.24 37.70
N GLU A 306 4.51 -30.98 39.01
CA GLU A 306 3.31 -30.98 39.87
C GLU A 306 2.50 -29.69 39.80
N THR A 307 3.06 -28.65 39.21
CA THR A 307 2.41 -27.34 39.01
C THR A 307 2.18 -27.05 37.54
N GLU A 308 2.49 -27.98 36.63
CA GLU A 308 2.28 -27.78 35.21
C GLU A 308 0.79 -27.86 34.85
N HIS A 309 0.26 -26.76 34.32
CA HIS A 309 -1.05 -26.70 33.71
C HIS A 309 -0.92 -26.40 32.23
N ILE A 310 -1.57 -27.23 31.42
CA ILE A 310 -1.57 -27.15 29.97
C ILE A 310 -2.94 -26.68 29.50
N TYR A 311 -2.96 -25.59 28.72
CA TYR A 311 -4.18 -25.03 28.15
C TYR A 311 -4.08 -24.99 26.64
N ASP A 312 -5.08 -25.53 25.94
CA ASP A 312 -5.18 -25.47 24.49
C ASP A 312 -6.13 -24.33 24.11
N ILE A 313 -5.58 -23.28 23.49
CA ILE A 313 -6.31 -22.06 23.13
C ILE A 313 -6.45 -22.01 21.61
N ALA A 314 -7.69 -21.88 21.13
CA ALA A 314 -7.96 -21.64 19.72
C ALA A 314 -7.54 -20.22 19.35
N VAL A 315 -6.67 -20.09 18.35
CA VAL A 315 -6.10 -18.81 17.91
C VAL A 315 -6.23 -18.65 16.40
N THR A 316 -6.25 -17.40 15.94
CA THR A 316 -6.17 -17.04 14.52
C THR A 316 -4.92 -16.24 14.24
N PHE A 317 -4.20 -16.55 13.17
CA PHE A 317 -2.95 -15.85 12.81
C PHE A 317 -2.79 -15.75 11.29
N GLU A 318 -2.01 -14.77 10.84
CA GLU A 318 -1.70 -14.56 9.42
C GLU A 318 -0.86 -15.74 8.90
N ASP A 319 -1.14 -16.21 7.67
CA ASP A 319 -0.35 -17.25 7.01
C ASP A 319 1.13 -16.84 7.00
N PRO A 320 2.03 -17.63 7.61
CA PRO A 320 3.41 -17.22 7.72
C PRO A 320 4.15 -17.07 6.39
N LEU A 321 3.79 -17.83 5.35
CA LEU A 321 4.37 -17.66 4.02
C LEU A 321 3.92 -16.34 3.39
N GLN A 322 2.65 -15.99 3.55
CA GLN A 322 2.14 -14.72 3.05
C GLN A 322 2.75 -13.56 3.85
N TYR A 323 2.88 -13.70 5.17
CA TYR A 323 3.55 -12.73 6.02
C TYR A 323 5.00 -12.51 5.60
N GLU A 324 5.76 -13.59 5.37
CA GLU A 324 7.13 -13.48 4.85
C GLU A 324 7.18 -12.84 3.48
N MET A 325 6.33 -13.26 2.54
CA MET A 325 6.29 -12.67 1.20
C MET A 325 5.97 -11.17 1.29
N THR A 326 5.02 -10.78 2.12
CA THR A 326 4.63 -9.37 2.32
C THR A 326 5.71 -8.59 3.06
N SER A 327 6.38 -9.19 4.06
CA SER A 327 7.48 -8.58 4.81
C SER A 327 8.70 -8.41 3.92
N LEU A 328 9.06 -9.43 3.14
CA LEU A 328 10.12 -9.37 2.14
C LEU A 328 9.78 -8.32 1.09
N LEU A 329 8.58 -8.28 0.53
CA LEU A 329 8.19 -7.24 -0.42
C LEU A 329 8.25 -5.84 0.21
N LYS A 330 7.94 -5.69 1.51
CA LYS A 330 8.11 -4.42 2.25
C LYS A 330 9.58 -4.07 2.50
N GLU A 331 10.42 -5.04 2.85
CA GLU A 331 11.84 -4.86 3.23
C GLU A 331 12.79 -4.79 2.03
N SER A 332 12.63 -5.69 1.05
CA SER A 332 13.39 -5.77 -0.22
C SER A 332 12.99 -4.70 -1.23
N SER A 333 12.00 -3.88 -0.87
CA SER A 333 11.59 -2.74 -1.66
C SER A 333 12.75 -1.75 -1.91
N SER A 334 13.87 -1.81 -1.20
CA SER A 334 14.92 -0.79 -1.18
C SER A 334 15.64 -0.40 -2.48
N VAL A 335 15.42 -1.01 -3.66
CA VAL A 335 16.07 -0.50 -4.91
C VAL A 335 15.17 -0.44 -6.15
N ILE A 336 14.17 -1.31 -6.31
CA ILE A 336 13.30 -1.28 -7.51
C ILE A 336 11.84 -0.93 -7.14
N PHE A 337 11.43 -1.08 -5.87
CA PHE A 337 10.01 -1.01 -5.47
C PHE A 337 9.74 -0.32 -4.11
N SER A 338 10.63 0.55 -3.60
CA SER A 338 10.55 1.16 -2.25
C SER A 338 9.50 2.26 -2.18
N GLU A 339 8.26 1.81 -2.07
CA GLU A 339 7.16 2.59 -1.53
C GLU A 339 7.22 2.64 0.00
N ASN A 340 8.19 3.35 0.56
CA ASN A 340 7.88 4.01 1.83
C ASN A 340 6.98 5.21 1.52
N ALA A 341 5.69 4.88 1.43
CA ALA A 341 4.50 5.69 1.65
C ALA A 341 4.11 6.75 0.58
N PHE A 342 3.01 6.46 -0.14
CA PHE A 342 2.18 7.41 -0.91
C PHE A 342 2.74 8.01 -2.22
N THR A 343 2.99 7.19 -3.24
CA THR A 343 3.23 7.73 -4.60
C THR A 343 2.31 7.20 -5.71
N ASN A 344 1.48 6.18 -5.42
CA ASN A 344 0.47 5.70 -6.36
C ASN A 344 -0.95 6.21 -6.07
N TYR A 345 -1.21 6.73 -4.88
CA TYR A 345 -2.38 7.58 -4.68
C TYR A 345 -1.99 9.02 -5.01
N ILE A 346 -2.75 9.58 -5.95
CA ILE A 346 -2.82 11.00 -6.31
C ILE A 346 -1.92 11.43 -7.50
N PRO A 347 -2.37 11.15 -8.74
CA PRO A 347 -2.01 11.95 -9.92
C PRO A 347 -2.13 13.48 -9.69
N ALA A 348 -3.04 13.90 -8.81
CA ALA A 348 -3.20 15.31 -8.41
C ALA A 348 -2.03 15.90 -7.57
N LEU A 349 -1.14 15.09 -6.95
CA LEU A 349 0.05 15.60 -6.25
C LEU A 349 1.20 15.86 -7.22
N ARG A 350 1.27 15.15 -8.35
CA ARG A 350 2.17 15.50 -9.46
C ARG A 350 1.78 16.82 -10.13
N SER A 351 0.52 17.23 -10.00
CA SER A 351 0.02 18.52 -10.49
C SER A 351 0.26 19.68 -9.51
N ALA A 352 0.61 19.40 -8.24
CA ALA A 352 0.82 20.43 -7.24
C ALA A 352 2.26 20.95 -7.32
N LYS A 353 2.43 22.22 -7.69
CA LYS A 353 3.74 22.91 -7.69
C LYS A 353 4.36 22.83 -6.28
N GLY A 354 5.46 22.08 -6.12
CA GLY A 354 6.36 22.21 -4.96
C GLY A 354 6.58 20.99 -4.05
N MET A 355 6.17 19.77 -4.40
CA MET A 355 6.60 18.55 -3.69
C MET A 355 7.55 17.72 -4.56
N ASP A 356 8.83 17.68 -4.19
CA ASP A 356 9.84 16.81 -4.82
C ASP A 356 9.67 15.38 -4.29
N ILE A 357 9.03 14.53 -5.09
CA ILE A 357 8.94 13.09 -4.86
C ILE A 357 10.32 12.47 -5.18
N PRO A 358 10.91 11.63 -4.30
CA PRO A 358 12.15 10.93 -4.62
C PRO A 358 11.97 10.06 -5.85
N LYS A 359 12.66 10.40 -6.94
CA LYS A 359 12.66 9.61 -8.18
C LYS A 359 13.46 8.32 -7.98
N ASN A 360 13.07 7.24 -8.65
CA ASN A 360 13.86 6.01 -8.65
C ASN A 360 15.26 6.32 -9.20
N PRO A 361 16.36 5.92 -8.53
CA PRO A 361 17.72 6.25 -8.97
C PRO A 361 18.07 5.76 -10.38
N ILE A 362 17.35 4.76 -10.90
CA ILE A 362 17.55 4.20 -12.24
C ILE A 362 16.75 4.98 -13.31
N GLU A 363 15.69 5.71 -12.93
CA GLU A 363 14.87 6.47 -13.87
C GLU A 363 15.65 7.63 -14.51
N GLN A 364 16.56 8.28 -13.77
CA GLN A 364 17.34 9.40 -14.33
C GLN A 364 18.31 8.97 -15.44
N PRO A 365 19.13 7.91 -15.27
CA PRO A 365 19.93 7.36 -16.36
C PRO A 365 19.12 6.97 -17.60
N ILE A 366 17.95 6.34 -17.43
CA ILE A 366 17.07 5.95 -18.55
C ILE A 366 16.54 7.21 -19.25
N GLU A 367 16.09 8.22 -18.49
CA GLU A 367 15.59 9.47 -19.02
C GLU A 367 16.66 10.23 -19.83
N ASP A 368 17.92 10.19 -19.38
CA ASP A 368 19.04 10.80 -20.08
C ASP A 368 19.39 10.04 -21.38
N LEU A 369 19.36 8.71 -21.37
CA LEU A 369 19.51 7.89 -22.58
C LEU A 369 18.38 8.15 -23.58
N ASN A 370 17.13 8.28 -23.12
CA ASN A 370 15.98 8.58 -23.98
C ASN A 370 16.10 9.97 -24.63
N LYS A 371 16.63 10.97 -23.92
CA LYS A 371 16.95 12.29 -24.51
C LYS A 371 18.02 12.16 -25.59
N GLN A 372 19.06 11.36 -25.36
CA GLN A 372 20.10 11.10 -26.37
C GLN A 372 19.52 10.43 -27.61
N ILE A 373 18.70 9.37 -27.44
CA ILE A 373 18.02 8.69 -28.55
C ILE A 373 17.14 9.66 -29.35
N SER A 374 16.36 10.51 -28.67
CA SER A 374 15.52 11.52 -29.34
C SER A 374 16.36 12.53 -30.13
N SER A 375 17.50 12.98 -29.60
CA SER A 375 18.38 13.91 -30.31
C SER A 375 19.01 13.29 -31.56
N LEU A 376 19.44 12.03 -31.47
CA LEU A 376 19.99 11.28 -32.60
C LEU A 376 18.95 11.03 -33.68
N LYS A 377 17.70 10.77 -33.31
CA LYS A 377 16.58 10.67 -34.26
C LYS A 377 16.40 11.97 -35.04
N ASP A 378 16.34 13.11 -34.35
CA ASP A 378 16.14 14.41 -34.98
C ASP A 378 17.30 14.74 -35.96
N GLU A 379 18.51 14.29 -35.66
CA GLU A 379 19.65 14.38 -36.59
C GLU A 379 19.49 13.44 -37.79
N LEU A 380 19.11 12.18 -37.57
CA LEU A 380 18.87 11.20 -38.63
C LEU A 380 17.81 11.70 -39.63
N ASP A 381 16.69 12.24 -39.14
CA ASP A 381 15.61 12.78 -39.97
C ASP A 381 16.09 13.95 -40.85
N LYS A 382 16.99 14.80 -40.34
CA LYS A 382 17.59 15.88 -41.13
C LYS A 382 18.45 15.32 -42.27
N TYR A 383 19.26 14.31 -41.98
CA TYR A 383 20.10 13.66 -43.00
C TYR A 383 19.26 12.91 -44.03
N GLN A 384 18.18 12.24 -43.62
CA GLN A 384 17.27 11.54 -44.52
C GLN A 384 16.58 12.53 -45.47
N LYS A 385 16.00 13.62 -44.96
CA LYS A 385 15.40 14.69 -45.79
C LYS A 385 16.39 15.27 -46.80
N ARG A 386 17.64 15.50 -46.38
CA ARG A 386 18.69 16.00 -47.28
C ARG A 386 19.04 14.99 -48.36
N LYS A 387 19.15 13.70 -48.02
CA LYS A 387 19.40 12.62 -48.97
C LYS A 387 18.27 12.51 -49.98
N ASP A 388 17.03 12.48 -49.51
CA ASP A 388 15.83 12.36 -50.35
C ASP A 388 15.74 13.52 -51.34
N PHE A 389 15.99 14.75 -50.87
CA PHE A 389 16.09 15.92 -51.74
C PHE A 389 17.17 15.76 -52.82
N CYS A 390 18.38 15.35 -52.45
CA CYS A 390 19.45 15.12 -53.42
C CYS A 390 19.08 14.02 -54.43
N CYS A 391 18.42 12.94 -53.99
CA CYS A 391 17.97 11.87 -54.88
C CYS A 391 16.85 12.33 -55.84
N GLU A 392 15.87 13.12 -55.36
CA GLU A 392 14.81 13.71 -56.19
C GLU A 392 15.41 14.68 -57.22
N PHE A 393 16.36 15.52 -56.80
CA PHE A 393 17.09 16.43 -57.67
C PHE A 393 17.91 15.72 -58.75
N LEU A 394 18.61 14.63 -58.41
CA LEU A 394 19.38 13.84 -59.37
C LEU A 394 18.47 13.09 -60.37
N SER A 395 17.28 12.70 -59.94
CA SER A 395 16.32 11.97 -60.78
C SER A 395 15.62 12.89 -61.79
N ASN A 396 15.19 14.08 -61.35
CA ASN A 396 14.59 15.09 -62.22
C ASN A 396 14.89 16.51 -61.72
N PRO A 397 16.01 17.11 -62.16
CA PRO A 397 16.46 18.40 -61.62
C PRO A 397 15.50 19.53 -61.98
N LYS A 398 14.86 19.47 -63.15
CA LYS A 398 13.97 20.54 -63.61
C LYS A 398 12.72 20.64 -62.72
N ASN A 399 11.99 19.53 -62.54
CA ASN A 399 10.79 19.52 -61.71
C ASN A 399 11.10 19.82 -60.25
N CYS A 400 12.25 19.34 -59.73
CA CYS A 400 12.67 19.64 -58.36
C CYS A 400 12.90 21.13 -58.15
N ILE A 401 13.58 21.82 -59.08
CA ILE A 401 13.79 23.27 -59.01
C ILE A 401 12.47 24.04 -59.09
N GLU A 402 11.58 23.67 -60.02
CA GLU A 402 10.26 24.31 -60.16
C GLU A 402 9.42 24.16 -58.87
N LYS A 403 9.44 22.97 -58.26
CA LYS A 403 8.79 22.69 -56.98
C LYS A 403 9.38 23.50 -55.83
N VAL A 404 10.71 23.57 -55.72
CA VAL A 404 11.37 24.36 -54.68
C VAL A 404 11.05 25.85 -54.80
N ILE A 405 11.02 26.40 -56.02
CA ILE A 405 10.66 27.80 -56.24
C ILE A 405 9.20 28.03 -55.84
N SER A 406 8.28 27.16 -56.25
CA SER A 406 6.87 27.22 -55.88
C SER A 406 6.68 27.15 -54.36
N ASP A 407 7.36 26.21 -53.69
CA ASP A 407 7.29 26.05 -52.23
C ASP A 407 7.88 27.29 -51.50
N GLN A 408 9.01 27.84 -51.99
CA GLN A 408 9.62 29.04 -51.41
C GLN A 408 8.73 30.27 -51.58
N GLU A 409 8.13 30.46 -52.76
CA GLU A 409 7.18 31.54 -53.02
C GLU A 409 5.95 31.41 -52.10
N PHE A 410 5.41 30.20 -51.98
CA PHE A 410 4.30 29.90 -51.07
C PHE A 410 4.67 30.20 -49.60
N HIS A 411 5.79 29.68 -49.11
CA HIS A 411 6.23 29.93 -47.74
C HIS A 411 6.52 31.40 -47.47
N MET A 412 7.08 32.13 -48.43
CA MET A 412 7.31 33.57 -48.33
C MET A 412 5.99 34.35 -48.23
N GLN A 413 4.98 33.98 -49.03
CA GLN A 413 3.66 34.60 -48.95
C GLN A 413 2.99 34.35 -47.60
N VAL A 414 3.12 33.13 -47.07
CA VAL A 414 2.63 32.75 -45.73
C VAL A 414 3.32 33.56 -44.62
N LEU A 415 4.65 33.69 -44.68
CA LEU A 415 5.41 34.41 -43.65
C LEU A 415 5.15 35.93 -43.67
N GLN A 416 4.91 36.50 -44.86
CA GLN A 416 4.62 37.93 -45.02
C GLN A 416 3.18 38.28 -44.61
N ASN A 417 2.24 37.34 -44.69
CA ASN A 417 0.82 37.57 -44.38
C ASN A 417 0.26 36.46 -43.49
N LEU A 418 0.76 36.38 -42.25
CA LEU A 418 0.32 35.39 -41.25
C LEU A 418 -1.20 35.41 -40.99
N GLU A 419 -1.84 36.58 -41.10
CA GLU A 419 -3.29 36.77 -40.93
C GLU A 419 -4.13 36.20 -42.09
N LYS A 420 -3.51 35.88 -43.23
CA LYS A 420 -4.16 35.39 -44.45
C LYS A 420 -3.78 33.95 -44.78
N TYR A 421 -3.27 33.19 -43.82
CA TYR A 421 -2.86 31.81 -44.00
C TYR A 421 -3.96 30.95 -44.67
N ASP A 422 -5.20 31.09 -44.20
CA ASP A 422 -6.36 30.37 -44.73
C ASP A 422 -6.75 30.84 -46.15
N GLU A 423 -6.50 32.12 -46.47
CA GLU A 423 -6.74 32.70 -47.81
C GLU A 423 -5.61 32.39 -48.81
N ILE A 424 -4.41 32.01 -48.35
CA ILE A 424 -3.27 31.63 -49.20
C ILE A 424 -3.34 30.13 -49.52
N ASN A 425 -3.92 29.32 -48.63
CA ASN A 425 -4.30 27.93 -48.86
C ASN A 425 -5.53 27.77 -49.78
N GLN A 426 -5.57 28.50 -50.90
CA GLN A 426 -6.73 28.52 -51.82
C GLN A 426 -7.01 27.18 -52.50
N GLU A 427 -6.13 26.18 -52.42
CA GLU A 427 -6.47 24.82 -52.85
C GLU A 427 -7.55 24.20 -51.97
N ILE A 428 -7.56 24.48 -50.66
CA ILE A 428 -8.63 24.07 -49.73
C ILE A 428 -9.92 24.85 -50.05
N VAL A 429 -9.82 26.16 -50.31
CA VAL A 429 -10.97 27.02 -50.64
C VAL A 429 -11.57 26.68 -52.01
N LYS A 430 -10.78 26.16 -52.96
CA LYS A 430 -11.28 25.67 -54.26
C LYS A 430 -12.06 24.37 -54.10
N GLU A 431 -11.64 23.48 -53.19
CA GLU A 431 -12.41 22.28 -52.86
C GLU A 431 -13.72 22.62 -52.18
N GLU A 432 -13.76 23.58 -51.24
CA GLU A 432 -15.00 24.04 -50.58
C GLU A 432 -16.06 24.56 -51.58
N LYS A 433 -15.63 25.15 -52.70
CA LYS A 433 -16.55 25.61 -53.76
C LYS A 433 -17.03 24.49 -54.68
N SER A 434 -16.42 23.31 -54.61
CA SER A 434 -16.81 22.13 -55.38
C SER A 434 -17.91 21.36 -54.66
N ALA A 435 -18.96 21.00 -55.38
CA ALA A 435 -20.03 20.15 -54.85
C ALA A 435 -19.55 18.77 -54.38
N GLN A 436 -18.34 18.34 -54.78
CA GLN A 436 -17.73 17.08 -54.31
C GLN A 436 -17.25 17.15 -52.85
N PHE A 437 -16.85 18.33 -52.36
CA PHE A 437 -16.39 18.52 -50.99
C PHE A 437 -17.52 18.28 -49.97
N TYR A 438 -18.73 18.69 -50.29
CA TYR A 438 -19.92 18.44 -49.46
C TYR A 438 -20.49 17.02 -49.57
N ARG A 439 -19.83 16.10 -50.28
CA ARG A 439 -20.20 14.67 -50.30
C ARG A 439 -19.40 13.82 -49.31
N GLN A 440 -18.60 14.44 -48.46
CA GLN A 440 -17.79 13.74 -47.46
C GLN A 440 -18.64 13.26 -46.27
N TYR A 441 -18.16 12.21 -45.60
CA TYR A 441 -18.91 11.50 -44.55
C TYR A 441 -19.25 12.36 -43.33
N TRP A 442 -18.44 13.39 -43.03
CA TRP A 442 -18.63 14.28 -41.89
C TRP A 442 -19.72 15.35 -42.11
N VAL A 443 -20.17 15.55 -43.36
CA VAL A 443 -21.17 16.57 -43.70
C VAL A 443 -22.51 16.27 -43.03
N LYS A 444 -22.85 14.98 -42.88
CA LYS A 444 -24.07 14.54 -42.23
C LYS A 444 -24.10 14.95 -40.74
N ASP A 445 -23.03 14.64 -40.01
CA ASP A 445 -22.88 15.03 -38.60
C ASP A 445 -22.86 16.56 -38.42
N LEU A 446 -22.27 17.28 -39.37
CA LEU A 446 -22.21 18.74 -39.33
C LEU A 446 -23.59 19.37 -39.53
N VAL A 447 -24.41 18.83 -40.44
CA VAL A 447 -25.80 19.26 -40.64
C VAL A 447 -26.64 18.97 -39.40
N ASP A 448 -26.50 17.80 -38.79
CA ASP A 448 -27.25 17.44 -37.58
C ASP A 448 -26.93 18.39 -36.42
N ARG A 449 -25.64 18.72 -36.20
CA ARG A 449 -25.23 19.71 -35.19
C ARG A 449 -25.71 21.13 -35.52
N TYR A 450 -25.66 21.52 -36.79
CA TYR A 450 -26.15 22.85 -37.20
C TYR A 450 -27.66 23.00 -36.95
N VAL A 451 -28.43 21.93 -37.18
CA VAL A 451 -29.86 21.89 -36.88
C VAL A 451 -30.12 21.91 -35.37
N GLU A 452 -29.31 21.24 -34.55
CA GLU A 452 -29.42 21.31 -33.08
C GLU A 452 -29.08 22.69 -32.51
N ILE A 453 -28.10 23.38 -33.08
CA ILE A 453 -27.69 24.73 -32.63
C ILE A 453 -28.75 25.79 -32.99
N ASN A 454 -29.52 25.57 -34.06
CA ASN A 454 -30.55 26.50 -34.53
C ASN A 454 -31.99 26.05 -34.23
N LYS A 455 -32.16 25.05 -33.37
CA LYS A 455 -33.43 24.75 -32.68
C LYS A 455 -33.51 25.53 -31.38
#